data_AF-A0ABD1BVY1-F1
#
_entry.id   AF-A0ABD1BVY1-F1
#
_cell.length_a   1.000
_cell.length_b   1.000
_cell.length_c   1.000
_cell.angle_alpha   90.00
_cell.angle_beta   90.00
_cell.angle_gamma   90.00
#
_symmetry.space_group_name_H-M   'P 1'
#
loop_
_entity.id
_entity.type
_entity.pdbx_description
1 polymer ?
#
loop_
_entity_poly.entity_id
_entity_poly.type
_entity_poly.pdbx_seq_one_letter_code
_entity_poly.pdbx_strand_id
1 'polypeptide(L)' 'MSSSNHNTFSPRSVLEKEKLNGSNFLEWYRNPRIVLRQEKRDYVLEKVLPEKYRSNAPRVGKECLG' A
#
# COMPACT_ATOMS: atom_id res chain seq x y z
N MET A 1 17.89 -1.98 -35.25
CA MET A 1 16.70 -2.62 -34.64
C MET A 1 16.72 -2.31 -33.15
N SER A 2 15.93 -1.37 -32.68
CA SER A 2 15.81 -1.10 -31.23
C SER A 2 14.87 -2.15 -30.65
N SER A 3 15.42 -3.12 -29.91
CA SER A 3 14.64 -4.07 -29.13
C SER A 3 13.85 -3.30 -28.08
N SER A 4 12.60 -3.00 -28.38
CA SER A 4 11.67 -2.41 -27.42
C SER A 4 11.35 -3.48 -26.38
N ASN A 5 12.13 -3.48 -25.28
CA ASN A 5 11.83 -4.29 -24.11
C ASN A 5 10.52 -3.77 -23.52
N HIS A 6 9.42 -4.36 -23.97
CA HIS A 6 8.10 -4.13 -23.40
C HIS A 6 8.07 -4.74 -22.01
N ASN A 7 8.68 -4.06 -21.04
CA ASN A 7 8.58 -4.39 -19.64
C ASN A 7 7.11 -4.23 -19.27
N THR A 8 6.38 -5.34 -19.24
CA THR A 8 4.99 -5.38 -18.82
C THR A 8 4.95 -4.93 -17.37
N PHE A 9 4.61 -3.65 -17.19
CA PHE A 9 4.45 -3.04 -15.88
C PHE A 9 3.37 -3.82 -15.13
N SER A 10 3.80 -4.64 -14.18
CA SER A 10 2.91 -5.45 -13.37
C SER A 10 2.56 -4.69 -12.09
N PRO A 11 1.27 -4.39 -11.86
CA PRO A 11 0.78 -3.86 -10.58
C PRO A 11 1.35 -4.59 -9.38
N ARG A 12 1.47 -5.92 -9.48
CA ARG A 12 2.02 -6.77 -8.43
C ARG A 12 3.48 -6.48 -8.11
N SER A 13 4.30 -6.22 -9.13
CA SER A 13 5.73 -5.96 -8.91
C SER A 13 5.99 -4.60 -8.27
N VAL A 14 5.14 -3.61 -8.53
CA VAL A 14 5.18 -2.32 -7.81
C VAL A 14 4.80 -2.49 -6.36
N LEU A 15 3.73 -3.22 -6.06
CA LEU A 15 3.30 -3.46 -4.69
C LEU A 15 4.35 -4.27 -3.88
N GLU A 16 5.08 -5.17 -4.53
CA GLU A 16 6.15 -5.93 -3.88
C GLU A 16 7.44 -5.11 -3.66
N LYS A 17 7.80 -4.23 -4.60
CA LYS A 17 8.96 -3.33 -4.47
C LYS A 17 8.71 -2.22 -3.45
N GLU A 18 7.51 -1.64 -3.50
CA GLU A 18 7.07 -0.57 -2.63
C GLU A 18 6.41 -1.16 -1.38
N LYS A 19 7.10 -2.08 -0.69
CA LYS A 19 6.72 -2.51 0.66
C LYS A 19 7.11 -1.44 1.68
N LEU A 20 6.29 -1.29 2.72
CA LEU A 20 6.56 -0.30 3.75
C LEU A 20 7.86 -0.69 4.47
N ASN A 21 8.78 0.25 4.52
CA ASN A 21 9.99 0.22 5.33
C ASN A 21 10.00 1.46 6.24
N GLY A 22 10.99 1.56 7.12
CA GLY A 22 11.04 2.63 8.11
C GLY A 22 11.15 4.05 7.54
N SER A 23 11.47 4.21 6.25
CA SER A 23 11.76 5.52 5.64
C SER A 23 10.94 5.86 4.39
N ASN A 24 10.23 4.91 3.78
CA ASN A 24 9.55 5.11 2.49
C ASN A 24 8.03 5.30 2.59
N PHE A 25 7.52 5.84 3.71
CA PHE A 25 6.08 5.95 3.93
C PHE A 25 5.37 6.70 2.78
N LEU A 26 5.97 7.76 2.25
CA LEU A 26 5.36 8.58 1.21
C LEU A 26 5.23 7.81 -0.11
N GLU A 27 6.27 7.08 -0.49
CA GLU A 27 6.36 6.23 -1.68
C GLU A 27 5.42 5.04 -1.55
N TRP A 28 5.45 4.37 -0.40
CA TRP A 28 4.52 3.31 -0.03
C TRP A 28 3.07 3.77 -0.05
N TYR A 29 2.76 5.01 0.30
CA TYR A 29 1.40 5.53 0.23
C TYR A 29 0.98 5.94 -1.18
N ARG A 30 1.89 6.56 -1.95
CA ARG A 30 1.60 7.10 -3.29
C ARG A 30 1.57 6.03 -4.38
N ASN A 31 2.51 5.11 -4.40
CA ASN A 31 2.69 4.16 -5.50
C ASN A 31 1.54 3.15 -5.61
N PRO A 32 1.07 2.51 -4.51
CA PRO A 32 -0.14 1.69 -4.53
C PRO A 32 -1.38 2.47 -4.96
N ARG A 33 -1.52 3.74 -4.53
CA ARG A 33 -2.65 4.59 -4.94
C ARG A 33 -2.69 4.87 -6.43
N ILE A 34 -1.55 5.02 -7.08
CA ILE A 34 -1.47 5.21 -8.54
C ILE A 34 -1.94 3.93 -9.25
N VAL A 35 -1.37 2.79 -8.86
CA VAL A 35 -1.70 1.48 -9.44
C VAL A 35 -3.19 1.14 -9.25
N LEU A 36 -3.73 1.33 -8.05
CA LEU A 36 -5.13 1.05 -7.75
C LEU A 36 -6.08 1.96 -8.53
N ARG A 37 -5.75 3.24 -8.70
CA ARG A 37 -6.55 4.16 -9.53
C ARG A 37 -6.54 3.77 -11.00
N GLN A 38 -5.39 3.33 -11.53
CA GLN A 38 -5.29 2.82 -12.88
C GLN A 38 -6.19 1.59 -13.11
N GLU A 39 -6.32 0.72 -12.10
CA GLU A 39 -7.21 -0.44 -12.14
C GLU A 39 -8.68 -0.14 -11.75
N LYS A 40 -9.03 1.11 -11.41
CA LYS A 40 -10.35 1.49 -10.85
C LYS A 40 -10.71 0.70 -9.57
N ARG A 41 -9.70 0.46 -8.73
CA ARG A 41 -9.76 -0.30 -7.46
C ARG A 41 -9.32 0.52 -6.24
N ASP A 42 -9.27 1.83 -6.37
CA ASP A 42 -8.93 2.76 -5.31
C ASP A 42 -9.90 2.71 -4.11
N TYR A 43 -11.14 2.25 -4.32
CA TYR A 43 -12.09 1.92 -3.25
C TYR A 43 -11.56 0.95 -2.18
N VAL A 44 -10.53 0.14 -2.50
CA VAL A 44 -9.90 -0.78 -1.53
C VAL A 44 -9.28 -0.02 -0.36
N LEU A 45 -8.82 1.22 -0.57
CA LEU A 45 -8.20 2.04 0.47
C LEU A 45 -9.23 2.80 1.33
N GLU A 46 -10.44 2.99 0.81
CA GLU A 46 -11.53 3.67 1.51
C GLU A 46 -12.34 2.71 2.38
N LYS A 47 -12.30 1.41 2.06
CA LYS A 47 -12.93 0.38 2.90
C LYS A 47 -12.28 0.34 4.26
N VAL A 48 -13.13 0.42 5.29
CA VAL A 48 -12.74 0.18 6.68
C VAL A 48 -12.04 -1.18 6.74
N LEU A 49 -10.84 -1.21 7.32
CA LEU A 49 -10.10 -2.45 7.54
C LEU A 49 -11.00 -3.42 8.34
N PRO A 50 -11.24 -4.64 7.83
CA PRO A 50 -11.99 -5.64 8.57
C PRO A 50 -11.40 -5.86 9.97
N GLU A 51 -12.26 -6.09 10.96
CA GLU A 51 -11.88 -6.23 12.38
C GLU A 51 -10.74 -7.23 12.61
N LYS A 52 -10.73 -8.32 11.81
CA LYS A 52 -9.68 -9.34 11.83
C LYS A 52 -8.26 -8.82 11.59
N TYR A 53 -8.10 -7.66 10.94
CA TYR A 53 -6.80 -7.02 10.70
C TYR A 53 -6.48 -5.93 11.72
N ARG A 54 -7.45 -5.50 12.55
CA ARG A 54 -7.17 -4.58 13.68
C ARG A 54 -6.34 -5.23 14.77
N SER A 55 -6.31 -6.57 14.84
CA SER A 55 -5.61 -7.32 15.88
C SER A 55 -4.08 -7.20 15.88
N ASN A 56 -3.46 -6.65 14.82
CA ASN A 56 -2.01 -6.57 14.70
C ASN A 56 -1.43 -5.19 15.00
N ALA A 57 -2.29 -4.20 15.27
CA ALA A 57 -1.81 -2.90 15.75
C ALA A 57 -1.56 -3.02 17.26
N PRO A 58 -0.34 -2.76 17.78
CA PRO A 58 -0.14 -2.70 19.21
C PRO A 58 -1.11 -1.65 19.76
N ARG A 59 -1.95 -2.07 20.71
CA ARG A 59 -2.77 -1.12 21.47
C ARG A 59 -1.79 -0.18 22.15
N VAL A 60 -1.58 1.02 21.60
CA VAL A 60 -1.08 2.14 22.39
C VAL A 60 -2.15 2.35 23.46
N GLY A 61 -1.83 1.89 24.66
CA GLY A 61 -2.69 1.95 25.82
C GLY A 61 -3.14 3.38 26.01
N LYS A 62 -4.45 3.61 25.91
CA LYS A 62 -5.08 4.78 26.50
C LYS A 62 -5.13 4.54 28.01
N GLU A 63 -3.96 4.59 28.66
CA GLU A 63 -3.80 4.49 30.11
C GLU A 63 -2.85 5.58 30.61
N CYS A 64 -3.02 6.81 30.12
CA CYS A 64 -2.39 7.99 30.70
C CYS A 64 -3.35 9.18 30.68
N LEU A 65 -4.51 9.07 31.34
CA LEU A 65 -5.23 10.21 31.88
C LEU A 65 -5.84 9.74 33.20
N GLY A 66 -5.17 10.12 34.29
CA GLY A 66 -5.69 10.01 35.65
C GLY A 66 -6.77 11.02 35.95
#